data_AF-A0A1I1AR63-F1
#
_entry.id   AF-A0A1I1AR63-F1
#
_cell.length_a   1.000
_cell.length_b   1.000
_cell.length_c   1.000
_cell.angle_alpha   90.00
_cell.angle_beta   90.00
_cell.angle_gamma   90.00
#
_symmetry.space_group_name_H-M   'P 1'
#
loop_
_entity.id
_entity.type
_entity.pdbx_description
1 polymer ?
#
loop_
_entity_poly.entity_id
_entity_poly.type
_entity_poly.pdbx_seq_one_letter_code
_entity_poly.pdbx_strand_id
1 'polypeptide(L)'
;WRKRYKEIEQAANNLSVEYITNLEEKYRNCEMAINNKIEAWYGRAAENNNVSIEEARRLLNSDELKELKWSVEQYIKAGKKNAASKNFMKELENASAKFHINRLEALKLEVRAQIELATGGLVDDVDKVVSDVYKNTFYKSLFEIQRGVGIGFDVSKLDTDYIQKIISKPWSVDGTNFSSKLWGNKLLLINTIDKELTAMVLSGMGPKRTIKNIANVLNTSKYAVKRLVLTEQAYFTTLAEKDSYKELGLDAYEVLSTLDNRTCEVCGDMDRQHFYVKDMEISVNAPPFHPFCRCTTIPYFEDDDMQQDTLAKRASRDGDGKTVYELPEDVTYKEWKKGFVEGDEEVKETFMPMNLQFFANHVEDNKSREAVDVTEEFLLNATPNSHEIKDLMEYEYDGQTYCVDNHLVKLDYSKYERRIADVIENTLGGELFMVPRIQTKQNIKTPDYLWEGERVDLKTTNDDTSDNYIFNRCKGAKEQATSLIFDITNSKHTKEELYEQTKDMYRSNRTKFIDKIIFVENYKIIKIFKRK
;
A
#
# COMPACT_ATOMS: atom_id res chain seq x y z
N TRP A 1 -10.02 -12.65 -2.91
CA TRP A 1 -9.34 -11.50 -2.26
C TRP A 1 -10.21 -10.25 -2.15
N ARG A 2 -10.64 -9.63 -3.26
CA ARG A 2 -11.36 -8.34 -3.26
C ARG A 2 -12.51 -8.20 -2.24
N LYS A 3 -13.41 -9.17 -2.16
CA LYS A 3 -14.54 -9.14 -1.20
C LYS A 3 -14.06 -9.07 0.25
N ARG A 4 -13.10 -9.92 0.63
CA ARG A 4 -12.53 -10.01 1.99
C ARG A 4 -11.88 -8.69 2.41
N TYR A 5 -11.05 -8.10 1.54
CA TYR A 5 -10.37 -6.84 1.83
C TYR A 5 -11.30 -5.63 1.83
N LYS A 6 -12.35 -5.64 1.00
CA LYS A 6 -13.42 -4.63 1.12
C LYS A 6 -14.13 -4.70 2.47
N GLU A 7 -14.34 -5.89 3.03
CA GLU A 7 -14.91 -6.05 4.37
C GLU A 7 -13.94 -5.57 5.47
N ILE A 8 -12.63 -5.82 5.32
CA ILE A 8 -11.60 -5.29 6.24
C ILE A 8 -11.55 -3.76 6.20
N GLU A 9 -11.48 -3.17 5.01
CA GLU A 9 -11.47 -1.70 4.84
C GLU A 9 -12.74 -1.09 5.41
N GLN A 10 -13.91 -1.66 5.12
CA GLN A 10 -15.19 -1.16 5.64
C GLN A 10 -15.24 -1.25 7.18
N ALA A 11 -14.68 -2.31 7.78
CA ALA A 11 -14.60 -2.42 9.24
C ALA A 11 -13.69 -1.33 9.84
N ALA A 12 -12.54 -1.05 9.22
CA ALA A 12 -11.66 0.05 9.63
C ALA A 12 -12.35 1.42 9.47
N ASN A 13 -13.08 1.62 8.36
CA ASN A 13 -13.84 2.84 8.10
C ASN A 13 -14.95 3.04 9.15
N ASN A 14 -15.69 1.99 9.49
CA ASN A 14 -16.78 2.03 10.46
C ASN A 14 -16.31 2.51 11.85
N LEU A 15 -15.14 2.05 12.33
CA LEU A 15 -14.55 2.52 13.58
C LEU A 15 -14.34 4.04 13.57
N SER A 16 -13.84 4.57 12.46
CA SER A 16 -13.62 6.01 12.31
C SER A 16 -14.93 6.79 12.17
N VAL A 17 -15.91 6.25 11.43
CA VAL A 17 -17.24 6.87 11.27
C VAL A 17 -18.01 6.94 12.58
N GLU A 18 -17.94 5.89 13.41
CA GLU A 18 -18.54 5.89 14.75
C GLU A 18 -17.93 6.99 15.63
N TYR A 19 -16.59 7.07 15.67
CA TYR A 19 -15.89 8.13 16.39
C TYR A 19 -16.29 9.52 15.89
N ILE A 20 -16.31 9.73 14.58
CA ILE A 20 -16.68 11.00 13.95
C ILE A 20 -18.12 11.39 14.30
N THR A 21 -19.05 10.43 14.34
CA THR A 21 -20.45 10.68 14.70
C THR A 21 -20.55 11.22 16.13
N ASN A 22 -19.84 10.59 17.08
CA ASN A 22 -19.77 11.04 18.47
C ASN A 22 -19.09 12.42 18.58
N LEU A 23 -18.04 12.67 17.79
CA LEU A 23 -17.38 13.97 17.73
C LEU A 23 -18.31 15.06 17.19
N GLU A 24 -19.06 14.77 16.12
CA GLU A 24 -20.01 15.70 15.53
C GLU A 24 -21.11 16.10 16.54
N GLU A 25 -21.53 15.18 17.41
CA GLU A 25 -22.43 15.47 18.53
C GLU A 25 -21.77 16.39 19.59
N LYS A 26 -20.52 16.10 19.99
CA LYS A 26 -19.76 16.98 20.90
C LYS A 26 -19.67 18.41 20.36
N TYR A 27 -19.41 18.58 19.06
CA TYR A 27 -19.36 19.89 18.41
C TYR A 27 -20.74 20.57 18.36
N ARG A 28 -21.82 19.83 18.10
CA ARG A 28 -23.19 20.37 18.10
C ARG A 28 -23.59 20.89 19.48
N ASN A 29 -23.29 20.13 20.53
CA ASN A 29 -23.54 20.52 21.91
C ASN A 29 -22.70 21.76 22.30
N CYS A 30 -21.45 21.82 21.84
CA CYS A 30 -20.58 22.98 22.00
C CYS A 30 -21.18 24.24 21.34
N GLU A 31 -21.63 24.13 20.09
CA GLU A 31 -22.26 25.22 19.35
C GLU A 31 -23.50 25.75 20.07
N MET A 32 -24.41 24.86 20.49
CA MET A 32 -25.60 25.24 21.25
C MET A 32 -25.24 25.95 22.57
N ALA A 33 -24.26 25.43 23.30
CA ALA A 33 -23.83 26.02 24.56
C ALA A 33 -23.20 27.41 24.35
N ILE A 34 -22.37 27.58 23.32
CA ILE A 34 -21.77 28.88 22.98
C ILE A 34 -22.85 29.89 22.56
N ASN A 35 -23.83 29.46 21.75
CA ASN A 35 -24.94 30.32 21.35
C ASN A 35 -25.72 30.83 22.55
N ASN A 36 -26.09 29.94 23.48
CA ASN A 36 -26.77 30.31 24.72
C ASN A 36 -25.95 31.31 25.56
N LYS A 37 -24.63 31.15 25.61
CA LYS A 37 -23.74 32.07 26.34
C LYS A 37 -23.68 33.45 25.70
N ILE A 38 -23.61 33.51 24.37
CA ILE A 38 -23.62 34.77 23.62
C ILE A 38 -24.97 35.47 23.80
N GLU A 39 -26.09 34.75 23.65
CA GLU A 39 -27.42 35.32 23.83
C GLU A 39 -27.65 35.85 25.25
N ALA A 40 -27.26 35.09 26.28
CA ALA A 40 -27.34 35.54 27.67
C ALA A 40 -26.46 36.77 27.93
N TRP A 41 -25.28 36.83 27.31
CA TRP A 41 -24.40 37.99 27.40
C TRP A 41 -25.03 39.23 26.76
N TYR A 42 -25.60 39.11 25.56
CA TYR A 42 -26.34 40.19 24.91
C TYR A 42 -27.56 40.62 25.71
N GLY A 43 -28.34 39.68 26.24
CA GLY A 43 -29.54 39.99 27.03
C GLY A 43 -29.24 40.81 28.30
N ARG A 44 -28.02 40.71 28.84
CA ARG A 44 -27.56 41.48 30.00
C ARG A 44 -26.90 42.81 29.66
N ALA A 45 -26.27 42.91 28.48
CA ALA A 45 -25.38 44.01 28.13
C ALA A 45 -25.92 44.92 27.01
N ALA A 46 -26.98 44.54 26.30
CA ALA A 46 -27.46 45.27 25.13
C ALA A 46 -28.65 46.19 25.43
N GLU A 47 -28.56 47.42 24.96
CA GLU A 47 -29.73 48.29 24.71
C GLU A 47 -29.96 48.33 23.19
N ASN A 48 -31.21 48.16 22.72
CA ASN A 48 -31.55 48.14 21.28
C ASN A 48 -30.73 47.13 20.42
N ASN A 49 -30.39 45.95 20.97
CA ASN A 49 -29.59 44.89 20.32
C ASN A 49 -28.12 45.24 19.99
N ASN A 50 -27.61 46.37 20.49
CA ASN A 50 -26.20 46.74 20.39
C ASN A 50 -25.56 46.74 21.79
N VAL A 51 -24.36 46.19 21.89
CA VAL A 51 -23.55 46.29 23.11
C VAL A 51 -22.47 47.34 22.88
N SER A 52 -22.44 48.37 23.72
CA SER A 52 -21.37 49.38 23.65
C SER A 52 -20.04 48.78 24.09
N ILE A 53 -18.93 49.31 23.56
CA ILE A 53 -17.58 48.90 23.99
C ILE A 53 -17.39 49.13 25.49
N GLU A 54 -18.03 50.16 26.04
CA GLU A 54 -18.02 50.48 27.47
C GLU A 54 -18.69 49.38 28.29
N GLU A 55 -19.87 48.91 27.88
CA GLU A 55 -20.59 47.86 28.60
C GLU A 55 -19.91 46.49 28.47
N ALA A 56 -19.27 46.21 27.34
CA ALA A 56 -18.47 45.00 27.15
C ALA A 56 -17.20 44.99 28.02
N ARG A 57 -16.62 46.15 28.32
CA ARG A 57 -15.43 46.33 29.17
C ARG A 57 -15.75 46.53 30.65
N ARG A 58 -17.04 46.62 31.01
CA ARG A 58 -17.46 46.74 32.39
C ARG A 58 -17.04 45.53 33.21
N LEU A 59 -16.54 45.78 34.41
CA LEU A 59 -16.21 44.73 35.37
C LEU A 59 -17.47 43.99 35.81
N LEU A 60 -17.33 42.69 36.05
CA LEU A 60 -18.41 41.90 36.64
C LEU A 60 -18.78 42.43 38.03
N ASN A 61 -20.07 42.48 38.32
CA ASN A 61 -20.57 42.75 39.68
C ASN A 61 -20.50 41.49 40.56
N SER A 62 -20.82 41.64 41.86
CA SER A 62 -20.72 40.56 42.84
C SER A 62 -21.55 39.32 42.50
N ASP A 63 -22.70 39.46 41.84
CA ASP A 63 -23.57 38.33 41.51
C ASP A 63 -23.15 37.67 40.20
N GLU A 64 -22.76 38.45 39.19
CA GLU A 64 -22.14 37.93 37.95
C GLU A 64 -20.85 37.15 38.26
N LEU A 65 -20.06 37.62 39.22
CA LEU A 65 -18.84 36.94 39.64
C LEU A 65 -19.12 35.61 40.37
N LYS A 66 -20.21 35.54 41.15
CA LYS A 66 -20.67 34.26 41.73
C LYS A 66 -21.15 33.30 40.65
N GLU A 67 -21.91 33.79 39.67
CA GLU A 67 -22.38 32.98 38.52
C GLU A 67 -21.18 32.40 37.74
N LEU A 68 -20.18 33.24 37.44
CA LEU A 68 -18.95 32.80 36.76
C LEU A 68 -18.20 31.74 37.57
N LYS A 69 -18.05 31.92 38.89
CA LYS A 69 -17.41 30.91 39.76
C LYS A 69 -18.16 29.59 39.73
N TRP A 70 -19.49 29.63 39.82
CA TRP A 70 -20.32 28.44 39.75
C TRP A 70 -20.19 27.73 38.39
N SER A 71 -20.20 28.47 37.27
CA SER A 71 -20.03 27.88 35.94
C SER A 71 -18.64 27.27 35.76
N VAL A 72 -17.60 27.93 36.28
CA VAL A 72 -16.22 27.42 36.30
C VAL A 72 -16.10 26.13 37.09
N GLU A 73 -16.70 26.02 38.28
CA GLU A 73 -16.71 24.78 39.05
C GLU A 73 -17.38 23.62 38.28
N GLN A 74 -18.47 23.90 37.58
CA GLN A 74 -19.12 22.91 36.72
C GLN A 74 -18.21 22.48 35.57
N TYR A 75 -17.49 23.41 34.94
CA TYR A 75 -16.50 23.10 33.91
C TYR A 75 -15.32 22.30 34.44
N ILE A 76 -14.81 22.61 35.64
CA ILE A 76 -13.77 21.83 36.31
C ILE A 76 -14.24 20.40 36.55
N LYS A 77 -15.48 20.22 37.02
CA LYS A 77 -16.07 18.90 37.23
C LYS A 77 -16.26 18.13 35.92
N ALA A 78 -16.73 18.78 34.87
CA ALA A 78 -16.93 18.16 33.55
C ALA A 78 -15.59 17.85 32.86
N GLY A 79 -14.62 18.77 32.93
CA GLY A 79 -13.31 18.63 32.31
C GLY A 79 -12.47 17.51 32.92
N LYS A 80 -12.61 17.24 34.23
CA LYS A 80 -12.02 16.07 34.89
C LYS A 80 -12.55 14.74 34.31
N LYS A 81 -13.78 14.71 33.79
CA LYS A 81 -14.36 13.52 33.16
C LYS A 81 -13.97 13.36 31.69
N ASN A 82 -13.75 14.48 30.98
CA ASN A 82 -13.54 14.51 29.53
C ASN A 82 -12.08 14.74 29.10
N ALA A 83 -11.10 14.51 29.97
CA ALA A 83 -9.68 14.74 29.68
C ALA A 83 -9.38 16.13 29.09
N ALA A 84 -10.04 17.17 29.61
CA ALA A 84 -9.77 18.56 29.22
C ALA A 84 -8.35 18.98 29.65
N SER A 85 -7.79 20.00 29.00
CA SER A 85 -6.42 20.45 29.26
C SER A 85 -6.23 20.87 30.72
N LYS A 86 -5.38 20.15 31.48
CA LYS A 86 -5.06 20.46 32.88
C LYS A 86 -4.58 21.90 33.07
N ASN A 87 -3.78 22.39 32.12
CA ASN A 87 -3.28 23.76 32.12
C ASN A 87 -4.42 24.76 31.96
N PHE A 88 -5.37 24.49 31.04
CA PHE A 88 -6.54 25.34 30.88
C PHE A 88 -7.46 25.29 32.10
N MET A 89 -7.65 24.14 32.74
CA MET A 89 -8.49 24.06 33.96
C MET A 89 -7.92 24.93 35.08
N LYS A 90 -6.58 24.97 35.22
CA LYS A 90 -5.90 25.86 36.17
C LYS A 90 -6.00 27.34 35.76
N GLU A 91 -5.90 27.63 34.46
CA GLU A 91 -6.13 28.97 33.92
C GLU A 91 -7.56 29.46 34.23
N LEU A 92 -8.54 28.58 34.03
CA LEU A 92 -9.96 28.80 34.27
C LEU A 92 -10.25 29.07 35.77
N GLU A 93 -9.71 28.25 36.66
CA GLU A 93 -9.80 28.43 38.11
C GLU A 93 -9.18 29.77 38.55
N ASN A 94 -7.95 30.06 38.10
CA ASN A 94 -7.26 31.30 38.41
C ASN A 94 -8.00 32.54 37.90
N ALA A 95 -8.56 32.47 36.69
CA ALA A 95 -9.31 33.57 36.11
C ALA A 95 -10.61 33.84 36.88
N SER A 96 -11.30 32.78 37.34
CA SER A 96 -12.51 32.90 38.17
C SER A 96 -12.25 33.43 39.58
N ALA A 97 -11.03 33.24 40.09
CA ALA A 97 -10.63 33.73 41.40
C ALA A 97 -10.28 35.23 41.39
N LYS A 98 -10.04 35.84 40.21
CA LYS A 98 -9.75 37.27 40.11
C LYS A 98 -10.95 38.11 40.53
N PHE A 99 -10.70 39.17 41.31
CA PHE A 99 -11.74 40.16 41.68
C PHE A 99 -12.07 41.15 40.56
N HIS A 100 -11.25 41.21 39.51
CA HIS A 100 -11.40 42.15 38.40
C HIS A 100 -11.30 41.39 37.08
N ILE A 101 -12.46 41.06 36.51
CA ILE A 101 -12.61 40.50 35.17
C ILE A 101 -13.72 41.27 34.47
N ASN A 102 -13.52 41.64 33.20
CA ASN A 102 -14.55 42.31 32.43
C ASN A 102 -15.51 41.30 31.77
N ARG A 103 -16.69 41.79 31.38
CA ARG A 103 -17.75 40.97 30.77
C ARG A 103 -17.31 40.24 29.50
N LEU A 104 -16.50 40.86 28.64
CA LEU A 104 -15.99 40.21 27.43
C LEU A 104 -14.99 39.09 27.77
N GLU A 105 -14.08 39.32 28.72
CA GLU A 105 -13.13 38.32 29.20
C GLU A 105 -13.85 37.12 29.82
N ALA A 106 -14.90 37.36 30.61
CA ALA A 106 -15.73 36.31 31.18
C ALA A 106 -16.42 35.48 30.09
N LEU A 107 -17.01 36.13 29.07
CA LEU A 107 -17.62 35.43 27.93
C LEU A 107 -16.59 34.58 27.17
N LYS A 108 -15.42 35.14 26.85
CA LYS A 108 -14.32 34.43 26.18
C LYS A 108 -13.89 33.20 26.97
N LEU A 109 -13.81 33.32 28.29
CA LEU A 109 -13.43 32.24 29.18
C LEU A 109 -14.46 31.10 29.17
N GLU A 110 -15.76 31.43 29.27
CA GLU A 110 -16.84 30.44 29.22
C GLU A 110 -16.94 29.76 27.86
N VAL A 111 -16.79 30.52 26.76
CA VAL A 111 -16.78 29.98 25.40
C VAL A 111 -15.59 29.04 25.19
N ARG A 112 -14.39 29.43 25.65
CA ARG A 112 -13.20 28.56 25.57
C ARG A 112 -13.39 27.28 26.39
N ALA A 113 -14.06 27.34 27.54
CA ALA A 113 -14.38 26.15 28.32
C ALA A 113 -15.28 25.17 27.55
N GLN A 114 -16.25 25.65 26.77
CA GLN A 114 -17.06 24.79 25.89
C GLN A 114 -16.23 24.09 24.81
N ILE A 115 -15.30 24.82 24.19
CA ILE A 115 -14.41 24.26 23.17
C ILE A 115 -13.50 23.19 23.77
N GLU A 116 -12.95 23.46 24.96
CA GLU A 116 -12.07 22.54 25.69
C GLU A 116 -12.80 21.25 26.12
N LEU A 117 -14.08 21.35 26.48
CA LEU A 117 -14.91 20.17 26.77
C LEU A 117 -15.21 19.35 25.51
N ALA A 118 -15.48 20.01 24.38
CA ALA A 118 -15.81 19.33 23.13
C ALA A 118 -14.59 18.67 22.47
N THR A 119 -13.41 19.26 22.66
CA THR A 119 -12.12 18.79 22.11
C THR A 119 -11.26 18.06 23.15
N GLY A 120 -11.76 17.86 24.36
CA GLY A 120 -11.09 17.08 25.41
C GLY A 120 -10.97 15.62 25.01
N GLY A 121 -9.79 15.03 25.25
CA GLY A 121 -9.49 13.65 24.86
C GLY A 121 -9.39 13.39 23.35
N LEU A 122 -9.49 14.43 22.50
CA LEU A 122 -9.51 14.28 21.04
C LEU A 122 -8.31 13.48 20.52
N VAL A 123 -7.10 13.80 21.00
CA VAL A 123 -5.88 13.10 20.58
C VAL A 123 -5.90 11.65 21.05
N ASP A 124 -6.13 11.41 22.34
CA ASP A 124 -6.18 10.07 22.92
C ASP A 124 -7.24 9.18 22.26
N ASP A 125 -8.38 9.74 21.88
CA ASP A 125 -9.45 9.00 21.20
C ASP A 125 -9.05 8.64 19.76
N VAL A 126 -8.43 9.55 19.02
CA VAL A 126 -7.92 9.26 17.66
C VAL A 126 -6.76 8.27 17.70
N ASP A 127 -5.85 8.40 18.66
CA ASP A 127 -4.76 7.45 18.90
C ASP A 127 -5.31 6.02 19.08
N LYS A 128 -6.40 5.86 19.85
CA LYS A 128 -7.08 4.56 20.03
C LYS A 128 -7.71 4.05 18.75
N VAL A 129 -8.47 4.89 18.04
CA VAL A 129 -9.11 4.50 16.77
C VAL A 129 -8.06 4.03 15.78
N VAL A 130 -6.98 4.77 15.62
CA VAL A 130 -5.87 4.41 14.72
C VAL A 130 -5.16 3.13 15.19
N SER A 131 -4.93 2.98 16.50
CA SER A 131 -4.34 1.75 17.06
C SER A 131 -5.20 0.53 16.78
N ASP A 132 -6.51 0.64 16.92
CA ASP A 132 -7.46 -0.43 16.67
C ASP A 132 -7.58 -0.74 15.18
N VAL A 133 -7.60 0.29 14.32
CA VAL A 133 -7.54 0.14 12.86
C VAL A 133 -6.29 -0.64 12.46
N TYR A 134 -5.11 -0.25 12.96
CA TYR A 134 -3.86 -0.92 12.64
C TYR A 134 -3.86 -2.38 13.10
N LYS A 135 -4.17 -2.63 14.38
CA LYS A 135 -4.21 -3.99 14.96
C LYS A 135 -5.19 -4.90 14.22
N ASN A 136 -6.42 -4.41 14.02
CA ASN A 136 -7.47 -5.20 13.39
C ASN A 136 -7.13 -5.49 11.93
N THR A 137 -6.65 -4.48 11.18
CA THR A 137 -6.27 -4.66 9.77
C THR A 137 -5.11 -5.64 9.64
N PHE A 138 -4.08 -5.52 10.48
CA PHE A 138 -2.92 -6.41 10.45
C PHE A 138 -3.32 -7.87 10.66
N TYR A 139 -3.98 -8.19 11.79
CA TYR A 139 -4.35 -9.57 12.10
C TYR A 139 -5.44 -10.11 11.18
N LYS A 140 -6.39 -9.29 10.73
CA LYS A 140 -7.40 -9.73 9.77
C LYS A 140 -6.80 -10.00 8.40
N SER A 141 -5.83 -9.21 7.95
CA SER A 141 -5.12 -9.47 6.70
C SER A 141 -4.34 -10.79 6.78
N LEU A 142 -3.63 -11.03 7.89
CA LEU A 142 -2.94 -12.29 8.13
C LEU A 142 -3.89 -13.48 8.10
N PHE A 143 -5.00 -13.39 8.85
CA PHE A 143 -6.04 -14.40 8.89
C PHE A 143 -6.65 -14.69 7.52
N GLU A 144 -7.07 -13.64 6.79
CA GLU A 144 -7.71 -13.81 5.49
C GLU A 144 -6.75 -14.40 4.46
N ILE A 145 -5.45 -14.05 4.53
CA ILE A 145 -4.44 -14.63 3.65
C ILE A 145 -4.21 -16.10 3.99
N GLN A 146 -3.87 -16.42 5.25
CA GLN A 146 -3.62 -17.80 5.68
C GLN A 146 -4.83 -18.71 5.42
N ARG A 147 -6.04 -18.27 5.80
CA ARG A 147 -7.29 -19.00 5.51
C ARG A 147 -7.55 -19.13 4.02
N GLY A 148 -7.31 -18.06 3.25
CA GLY A 148 -7.57 -18.06 1.82
C GLY A 148 -6.65 -18.95 1.00
N VAL A 149 -5.43 -19.18 1.50
CA VAL A 149 -4.45 -20.12 0.92
C VAL A 149 -4.62 -21.55 1.47
N GLY A 150 -5.26 -21.68 2.63
CA GLY A 150 -5.45 -22.96 3.34
C GLY A 150 -4.26 -23.36 4.22
N ILE A 151 -3.36 -22.42 4.52
CA ILE A 151 -2.10 -22.67 5.23
C ILE A 151 -1.97 -21.74 6.44
N GLY A 152 -1.79 -22.33 7.62
CA GLY A 152 -1.61 -21.64 8.90
C GLY A 152 -0.24 -21.90 9.50
N PHE A 153 0.34 -20.86 10.09
CA PHE A 153 1.58 -20.92 10.85
C PHE A 153 1.67 -19.73 11.80
N ASP A 154 2.55 -19.83 12.79
CA ASP A 154 2.72 -18.80 13.82
C ASP A 154 3.21 -17.47 13.24
N VAL A 155 2.48 -16.41 13.60
CA VAL A 155 2.76 -15.02 13.20
C VAL A 155 3.11 -14.17 14.41
N SER A 156 3.80 -13.07 14.17
CA SER A 156 4.27 -12.17 15.21
C SER A 156 3.12 -11.53 15.98
N LYS A 157 3.20 -11.59 17.31
CA LYS A 157 2.32 -10.83 18.20
C LYS A 157 2.76 -9.38 18.23
N LEU A 158 1.84 -8.48 17.88
CA LEU A 158 2.07 -7.04 17.96
C LEU A 158 2.29 -6.59 19.41
N ASP A 159 3.41 -5.91 19.61
CA ASP A 159 3.72 -5.19 20.85
C ASP A 159 3.00 -3.82 20.86
N THR A 160 2.45 -3.44 22.02
CA THR A 160 1.74 -2.17 22.15
C THR A 160 2.69 -0.99 22.02
N ASP A 161 3.93 -1.10 22.53
CA ASP A 161 4.92 -0.04 22.40
C ASP A 161 5.37 0.14 20.96
N TYR A 162 5.48 -0.95 20.20
CA TYR A 162 5.74 -0.91 18.76
C TYR A 162 4.64 -0.14 18.01
N ILE A 163 3.37 -0.41 18.30
CA ILE A 163 2.24 0.29 17.68
C ILE A 163 2.29 1.79 18.00
N GLN A 164 2.57 2.16 19.25
CA GLN A 164 2.71 3.57 19.63
C GLN A 164 3.86 4.27 18.90
N LYS A 165 4.98 3.58 18.69
CA LYS A 165 6.10 4.10 17.89
C LYS A 165 5.72 4.31 16.42
N ILE A 166 4.95 3.40 15.82
CA ILE A 166 4.45 3.55 14.45
C ILE A 166 3.53 4.77 14.35
N ILE A 167 2.55 4.87 15.25
CA ILE A 167 1.50 5.90 15.21
C ILE A 167 2.06 7.30 15.46
N SER A 168 3.07 7.41 16.32
CA SER A 168 3.74 8.69 16.60
C SER A 168 4.68 9.16 15.48
N LYS A 169 5.09 8.27 14.57
CA LYS A 169 6.00 8.58 13.48
C LYS A 169 5.31 9.49 12.45
N PRO A 170 5.87 10.68 12.14
CA PRO A 170 5.36 11.53 11.09
C PRO A 170 5.45 10.83 9.73
N TRP A 171 4.35 10.84 8.98
CA TRP A 171 4.30 10.28 7.63
C TRP A 171 3.90 11.30 6.57
N SER A 172 3.29 12.43 6.96
CA SER A 172 2.97 13.48 6.00
C SER A 172 4.21 14.27 5.58
N VAL A 173 4.13 14.83 4.37
CA VAL A 173 5.20 15.60 3.71
C VAL A 173 5.71 16.77 4.57
N ASP A 174 4.85 17.34 5.41
CA ASP A 174 5.19 18.45 6.32
C ASP A 174 5.96 18.02 7.59
N GLY A 175 6.25 16.73 7.75
CA GLY A 175 6.99 16.19 8.90
C GLY A 175 6.21 16.22 10.22
N THR A 176 4.90 16.46 10.18
CA THR A 176 4.04 16.48 11.37
C THR A 176 3.24 15.17 11.53
N ASN A 177 2.90 14.81 12.76
CA ASN A 177 1.98 13.69 13.02
C ASN A 177 0.56 14.21 13.28
N PHE A 178 -0.44 13.34 13.23
CA PHE A 178 -1.83 13.75 13.41
C PHE A 178 -2.10 14.36 14.78
N SER A 179 -1.46 13.87 15.85
CA SER A 179 -1.61 14.42 17.21
C SER A 179 -1.26 15.91 17.22
N SER A 180 -0.12 16.29 16.60
CA SER A 180 0.28 17.70 16.46
C SER A 180 -0.69 18.52 15.60
N LYS A 181 -1.25 17.94 14.52
CA LYS A 181 -2.26 18.59 13.68
C LYS A 181 -3.58 18.82 14.43
N LEU A 182 -4.01 17.87 15.26
CA LEU A 182 -5.20 17.99 16.10
C LEU A 182 -5.03 19.11 17.14
N TRP A 183 -3.87 19.17 17.80
CA TRP A 183 -3.52 20.27 18.70
C TRP A 183 -3.51 21.62 17.98
N GLY A 184 -2.91 21.70 16.79
CA GLY A 184 -2.88 22.91 15.96
C GLY A 184 -4.29 23.38 15.57
N ASN A 185 -5.15 22.46 15.11
CA ASN A 185 -6.53 22.76 14.76
C ASN A 185 -7.33 23.30 15.95
N LYS A 186 -7.14 22.72 17.15
CA LYS A 186 -7.78 23.20 18.38
C LYS A 186 -7.32 24.63 18.73
N LEU A 187 -6.02 24.91 18.68
CA LEU A 187 -5.49 26.25 18.95
C LEU A 187 -6.01 27.26 17.93
N LEU A 188 -6.08 26.89 16.65
CA LEU A 188 -6.66 27.72 15.61
C LEU A 188 -8.14 28.03 15.87
N LEU A 189 -8.92 27.02 16.27
CA LEU A 189 -10.33 27.18 16.65
C LEU A 189 -10.49 28.19 17.79
N ILE A 190 -9.74 28.01 18.88
CA ILE A 190 -9.79 28.90 20.05
C ILE A 190 -9.44 30.33 19.65
N ASN A 191 -8.33 30.52 18.92
CA ASN A 191 -7.86 31.84 18.52
C ASN A 191 -8.83 32.54 17.55
N THR A 192 -9.48 31.78 16.66
CA THR A 192 -10.44 32.33 15.71
C THR A 192 -11.72 32.77 16.41
N ILE A 193 -12.24 31.97 17.34
CA ILE A 193 -13.41 32.34 18.13
C ILE A 193 -13.11 33.55 19.03
N ASP A 194 -11.91 33.64 19.62
CA ASP A 194 -11.51 34.82 20.40
C ASP A 194 -11.52 36.12 19.55
N LYS A 195 -11.02 36.02 18.31
CA LYS A 195 -11.06 37.12 17.34
C LYS A 195 -12.50 37.51 16.97
N GLU A 196 -13.39 36.54 16.72
CA GLU A 196 -14.79 36.81 16.41
C GLU A 196 -15.51 37.51 17.57
N LEU A 197 -15.31 37.05 18.81
CA LEU A 197 -15.88 37.70 20.01
C LEU A 197 -15.33 39.11 20.21
N THR A 198 -14.06 39.34 19.88
CA THR A 198 -13.46 40.69 19.96
C THR A 198 -14.01 41.61 18.87
N ALA A 199 -14.07 41.13 17.63
CA ALA A 199 -14.59 41.87 16.49
C ALA A 199 -16.07 42.22 16.67
N MET A 200 -16.84 41.32 17.27
CA MET A 200 -18.22 41.55 17.68
C MET A 200 -18.36 42.83 18.52
N VAL A 201 -17.56 42.97 19.57
CA VAL A 201 -17.60 44.14 20.47
C VAL A 201 -17.09 45.40 19.77
N LEU A 202 -15.97 45.31 19.06
CA LEU A 202 -15.37 46.47 18.38
C LEU A 202 -16.25 47.04 17.26
N SER A 203 -16.99 46.16 16.58
CA SER A 203 -17.80 46.54 15.43
C SER A 203 -19.28 46.75 15.77
N GLY A 204 -19.68 46.53 17.03
CA GLY A 204 -21.08 46.55 17.45
C GLY A 204 -21.96 45.54 16.69
N MET A 205 -21.40 44.41 16.25
CA MET A 205 -22.17 43.41 15.49
C MET A 205 -23.18 42.71 16.39
N GLY A 206 -24.46 42.72 16.02
CA GLY A 206 -25.50 42.04 16.79
C GLY A 206 -25.34 40.51 16.91
N PRO A 207 -26.03 39.89 17.89
CA PRO A 207 -25.81 38.50 18.32
C PRO A 207 -25.96 37.48 17.20
N LYS A 208 -26.98 37.65 16.34
CA LYS A 208 -27.27 36.72 15.24
C LYS A 208 -26.09 36.55 14.28
N ARG A 209 -25.38 37.65 13.96
CA ARG A 209 -24.25 37.61 13.04
C ARG A 209 -23.06 36.91 13.68
N THR A 210 -22.77 37.22 14.95
CA THR A 210 -21.68 36.57 15.70
C THR A 210 -21.91 35.08 15.86
N ILE A 211 -23.13 34.67 16.24
CA ILE A 211 -23.52 33.27 16.36
C ILE A 211 -23.30 32.54 15.04
N LYS A 212 -23.73 33.13 13.91
CA LYS A 212 -23.50 32.56 12.58
C LYS A 212 -22.01 32.40 12.25
N ASN A 213 -21.19 33.41 12.56
CA ASN A 213 -19.74 33.33 12.32
C ASN A 213 -19.09 32.22 13.15
N ILE A 214 -19.40 32.15 14.44
CA ILE A 214 -18.85 31.13 15.34
C ILE A 214 -19.29 29.73 14.92
N ALA A 215 -20.55 29.55 14.52
CA ALA A 215 -21.04 28.29 13.95
C ALA A 215 -20.24 27.86 12.71
N ASN A 216 -19.91 28.81 11.81
CA ASN A 216 -19.07 28.51 10.64
C ASN A 216 -17.64 28.08 11.04
N VAL A 217 -17.05 28.75 12.04
CA VAL A 217 -15.72 28.40 12.55
C VAL A 217 -15.72 26.99 13.19
N LEU A 218 -16.73 26.68 14.02
CA LEU A 218 -16.90 25.35 14.61
C LEU A 218 -17.08 24.28 13.54
N ASN A 219 -17.92 24.52 12.52
CA ASN A 219 -18.12 23.58 11.42
C ASN A 219 -16.85 23.36 10.59
N THR A 220 -16.04 24.41 10.38
CA THR A 220 -14.73 24.30 9.70
C THR A 220 -13.77 23.43 10.50
N SER A 221 -13.67 23.65 11.82
CA SER A 221 -12.84 22.82 12.70
C SER A 221 -13.29 21.36 12.72
N LYS A 222 -14.60 21.13 12.86
CA LYS A 222 -15.21 19.80 12.83
C LYS A 222 -14.87 19.06 11.53
N TYR A 223 -14.99 19.73 10.38
CA TYR A 223 -14.64 19.16 9.08
C TYR A 223 -13.13 18.88 8.96
N ALA A 224 -12.27 19.76 9.47
CA ALA A 224 -10.82 19.56 9.46
C ALA A 224 -10.41 18.33 10.27
N VAL A 225 -11.00 18.14 11.45
CA VAL A 225 -10.76 16.94 12.28
C VAL A 225 -11.29 15.68 11.58
N LYS A 226 -12.52 15.71 11.05
CA LYS A 226 -13.10 14.59 10.28
C LYS A 226 -12.20 14.14 9.13
N ARG A 227 -11.69 15.10 8.36
CA ARG A 227 -10.75 14.84 7.26
C ARG A 227 -9.48 14.16 7.76
N LEU A 228 -8.91 14.67 8.85
CA LEU A 228 -7.70 14.10 9.43
C LEU A 228 -7.93 12.66 9.86
N VAL A 229 -8.96 12.39 10.67
CA VAL A 229 -9.28 11.03 11.15
C VAL A 229 -9.42 10.02 10.01
N LEU A 230 -10.21 10.35 8.98
CA LEU A 230 -10.41 9.43 7.85
C LEU A 230 -9.15 9.24 7.00
N THR A 231 -8.30 10.26 6.90
CA THR A 231 -7.03 10.16 6.16
C THR A 231 -6.02 9.31 6.93
N GLU A 232 -5.92 9.50 8.25
CA GLU A 232 -5.08 8.67 9.12
C GLU A 232 -5.57 7.22 9.11
N GLN A 233 -6.88 6.97 9.20
CA GLN A 233 -7.44 5.62 9.10
C GLN A 233 -6.99 4.93 7.81
N ALA A 234 -7.14 5.57 6.65
CA ALA A 234 -6.74 4.99 5.37
C ALA A 234 -5.22 4.71 5.34
N TYR A 235 -4.40 5.64 5.83
CA TYR A 235 -2.96 5.45 5.93
C TYR A 235 -2.57 4.24 6.79
N PHE A 236 -3.13 4.15 8.00
CA PHE A 236 -2.79 3.05 8.92
C PHE A 236 -3.40 1.71 8.51
N THR A 237 -4.50 1.70 7.76
CA THR A 237 -5.00 0.50 7.07
C THR A 237 -3.95 -0.01 6.08
N THR A 238 -3.48 0.82 5.15
CA THR A 238 -2.48 0.37 4.16
C THR A 238 -1.13 0.05 4.77
N LEU A 239 -0.72 0.76 5.83
CA LEU A 239 0.50 0.41 6.56
C LEU A 239 0.39 -0.97 7.24
N ALA A 240 -0.76 -1.28 7.84
CA ALA A 240 -1.00 -2.59 8.43
C ALA A 240 -1.07 -3.71 7.37
N GLU A 241 -1.65 -3.44 6.21
CA GLU A 241 -1.64 -4.35 5.05
C GLU A 241 -0.19 -4.63 4.60
N LYS A 242 0.61 -3.57 4.38
CA LYS A 242 2.03 -3.66 4.04
C LYS A 242 2.80 -4.55 5.01
N ASP A 243 2.64 -4.33 6.30
CA ASP A 243 3.35 -5.10 7.32
C ASP A 243 2.84 -6.54 7.39
N SER A 244 1.55 -6.79 7.14
CA SER A 244 1.01 -8.15 7.03
C SER A 244 1.56 -8.90 5.81
N TYR A 245 1.76 -8.22 4.68
CA TYR A 245 2.34 -8.80 3.47
C TYR A 245 3.79 -9.19 3.69
N LYS A 246 4.55 -8.33 4.38
CA LYS A 246 5.93 -8.63 4.77
C LYS A 246 6.01 -9.80 5.75
N GLU A 247 5.13 -9.84 6.74
CA GLU A 247 5.08 -10.93 7.72
C GLU A 247 4.87 -12.30 7.03
N LEU A 248 4.00 -12.33 6.02
CA LEU A 248 3.71 -13.52 5.21
C LEU A 248 4.66 -13.75 4.03
N GLY A 249 5.63 -12.85 3.81
CA GLY A 249 6.62 -12.97 2.74
C GLY A 249 6.04 -12.83 1.33
N LEU A 250 4.97 -12.04 1.15
CA LEU A 250 4.40 -11.77 -0.17
C LEU A 250 5.32 -10.87 -0.99
N ASP A 251 5.45 -11.19 -2.28
CA ASP A 251 6.28 -10.42 -3.21
C ASP A 251 5.53 -9.21 -3.81
N ALA A 252 4.22 -9.33 -4.02
CA ALA A 252 3.43 -8.32 -4.73
C ALA A 252 2.03 -8.09 -4.11
N TYR A 253 1.46 -6.92 -4.42
CA TYR A 253 0.12 -6.53 -4.05
C TYR A 253 -0.60 -5.86 -5.23
N GLU A 254 -1.92 -5.86 -5.22
CA GLU A 254 -2.79 -5.15 -6.17
C GLU A 254 -3.52 -4.02 -5.43
N VAL A 255 -3.63 -2.85 -6.05
CA VAL A 255 -4.46 -1.75 -5.54
C VAL A 255 -5.92 -2.05 -5.84
N LEU A 256 -6.76 -1.99 -4.81
CA LEU A 256 -8.20 -2.15 -4.91
C LEU A 256 -8.89 -0.83 -4.58
N SER A 257 -9.41 -0.18 -5.60
CA SER A 257 -10.13 1.07 -5.45
C SER A 257 -11.61 0.84 -5.16
N THR A 258 -12.19 1.70 -4.32
CA THR A 258 -13.65 1.76 -4.18
C THR A 258 -14.22 2.44 -5.43
N LEU A 259 -14.76 1.64 -6.36
CA LEU A 259 -15.43 2.09 -7.59
C LEU A 259 -16.91 2.45 -7.33
N ASP A 260 -17.17 3.68 -6.91
CA ASP A 260 -18.50 4.27 -6.77
C ASP A 260 -18.57 5.67 -7.44
N ASN A 261 -19.71 6.35 -7.32
CA ASN A 261 -19.89 7.68 -7.91
C ASN A 261 -19.00 8.78 -7.29
N ARG A 262 -18.16 8.46 -6.31
CA ARG A 262 -17.22 9.37 -5.64
C ARG A 262 -15.76 8.97 -5.89
N THR A 263 -15.49 7.96 -6.71
CA THR A 263 -14.13 7.59 -7.11
C THR A 263 -13.52 8.73 -7.90
N CYS A 264 -12.35 9.22 -7.47
CA CYS A 264 -11.60 10.20 -8.23
C CYS A 264 -10.78 9.50 -9.33
N GLU A 265 -10.36 10.26 -10.34
CA GLU A 265 -9.56 9.79 -11.47
C GLU A 265 -8.29 9.05 -11.01
N VAL A 266 -7.53 9.62 -10.06
CA VAL A 266 -6.33 8.99 -9.49
C VAL A 266 -6.60 7.59 -8.92
N CYS A 267 -7.71 7.42 -8.19
CA CYS A 267 -8.06 6.09 -7.68
C CYS A 267 -8.55 5.15 -8.79
N GLY A 268 -9.26 5.67 -9.78
CA GLY A 268 -9.68 4.88 -10.95
C GLY A 268 -8.49 4.36 -11.74
N ASP A 269 -7.50 5.22 -11.97
CA ASP A 269 -6.28 4.89 -12.73
C ASP A 269 -5.40 3.86 -12.00
N MET A 270 -5.34 3.95 -10.67
CA MET A 270 -4.58 3.01 -9.84
C MET A 270 -5.32 1.67 -9.63
N ASP A 271 -6.62 1.57 -9.92
CA ASP A 271 -7.37 0.32 -9.70
C ASP A 271 -6.75 -0.83 -10.50
N ARG A 272 -6.50 -1.95 -9.82
CA ARG A 272 -5.90 -3.18 -10.39
C ARG A 272 -4.45 -3.07 -10.83
N GLN A 273 -3.79 -1.93 -10.60
CA GLN A 273 -2.34 -1.89 -10.74
C GLN A 273 -1.70 -2.73 -9.63
N HIS A 274 -0.66 -3.49 -9.98
CA HIS A 274 0.08 -4.32 -9.05
C HIS A 274 1.53 -3.88 -8.97
N PHE A 275 2.11 -4.00 -7.79
CA PHE A 275 3.47 -3.56 -7.47
C PHE A 275 4.13 -4.54 -6.51
N TYR A 276 5.46 -4.48 -6.41
CA TYR A 276 6.19 -5.26 -5.43
C TYR A 276 6.04 -4.70 -4.02
N VAL A 277 5.89 -5.56 -3.02
CA VAL A 277 5.78 -5.20 -1.60
C VAL A 277 7.05 -4.49 -1.10
N LYS A 278 8.23 -4.87 -1.64
CA LYS A 278 9.50 -4.18 -1.34
C LYS A 278 9.51 -2.71 -1.77
N ASP A 279 8.78 -2.38 -2.83
CA ASP A 279 8.72 -1.06 -3.44
C ASP A 279 7.44 -0.31 -3.01
N MET A 280 6.69 -0.84 -2.05
CA MET A 280 5.43 -0.26 -1.60
C MET A 280 5.66 1.07 -0.87
N GLU A 281 5.19 2.15 -1.49
CA GLU A 281 5.26 3.53 -1.01
C GLU A 281 3.84 4.10 -0.88
N ILE A 282 3.43 4.31 0.37
CA ILE A 282 2.12 4.86 0.69
C ILE A 282 2.01 6.29 0.14
N SER A 283 0.86 6.61 -0.44
CA SER A 283 0.56 7.84 -1.18
C SER A 283 1.27 8.00 -2.53
N VAL A 284 2.03 6.99 -2.98
CA VAL A 284 2.66 6.95 -4.31
C VAL A 284 2.06 5.81 -5.13
N ASN A 285 2.35 4.56 -4.76
CA ASN A 285 1.84 3.35 -5.43
C ASN A 285 0.93 2.51 -4.52
N ALA A 286 0.61 3.01 -3.31
CA ALA A 286 -0.36 2.42 -2.41
C ALA A 286 -1.23 3.54 -1.77
N PRO A 287 -2.51 3.28 -1.45
CA PRO A 287 -3.38 4.27 -0.82
C PRO A 287 -2.90 4.66 0.60
N PRO A 288 -3.36 5.80 1.16
CA PRO A 288 -4.27 6.78 0.56
C PRO A 288 -3.59 7.69 -0.47
N PHE A 289 -4.22 7.85 -1.63
CA PHE A 289 -3.75 8.78 -2.68
C PHE A 289 -4.22 10.22 -2.47
N HIS A 290 -5.24 10.42 -1.64
CA HIS A 290 -5.84 11.72 -1.37
C HIS A 290 -6.54 11.73 0.00
N PRO A 291 -6.90 12.90 0.55
CA PRO A 291 -7.74 12.97 1.74
C PRO A 291 -9.08 12.25 1.50
N PHE A 292 -9.59 11.53 2.52
CA PHE A 292 -10.79 10.70 2.40
C PHE A 292 -10.70 9.52 1.40
N CYS A 293 -9.49 9.07 1.07
CA CYS A 293 -9.33 7.86 0.26
C CYS A 293 -9.99 6.66 0.96
N ARG A 294 -10.65 5.82 0.17
CA ARG A 294 -11.33 4.56 0.60
C ARG A 294 -10.82 3.38 -0.21
N CYS A 295 -9.59 3.50 -0.71
CA CYS A 295 -8.92 2.43 -1.44
C CYS A 295 -8.10 1.60 -0.44
N THR A 296 -7.90 0.34 -0.76
CA THR A 296 -7.16 -0.64 0.03
C THR A 296 -6.21 -1.39 -0.90
N THR A 297 -5.33 -2.21 -0.36
CA THR A 297 -4.52 -3.15 -1.14
C THR A 297 -4.95 -4.58 -0.87
N ILE A 298 -4.74 -5.46 -1.84
CA ILE A 298 -4.99 -6.89 -1.72
C ILE A 298 -3.72 -7.67 -2.09
N PRO A 299 -3.54 -8.89 -1.56
CA PRO A 299 -2.46 -9.75 -2.00
C PRO A 299 -2.60 -10.03 -3.51
N TYR A 300 -1.49 -9.96 -4.22
CA TYR A 300 -1.42 -10.30 -5.63
C TYR A 300 -0.46 -11.47 -5.81
N PHE A 301 -0.95 -12.51 -6.46
CA PHE A 301 -0.19 -13.69 -6.84
C PHE A 301 -0.25 -13.79 -8.36
N GLU A 302 0.91 -14.02 -9.00
CA GLU A 302 0.96 -14.08 -10.46
C GLU A 302 0.28 -15.33 -11.03
N ASP A 303 0.19 -16.39 -10.23
CA ASP A 303 -0.48 -17.66 -10.52
C ASP A 303 -1.02 -18.27 -9.21
N ASP A 304 -2.08 -19.06 -9.30
CA ASP A 304 -2.75 -19.69 -8.15
C ASP A 304 -1.83 -20.69 -7.43
N ASP A 305 -0.96 -21.37 -8.19
CA ASP A 305 0.03 -22.31 -7.66
C ASP A 305 1.10 -21.62 -6.77
N MET A 306 1.32 -20.31 -6.94
CA MET A 306 2.31 -19.57 -6.15
C MET A 306 1.83 -19.21 -4.74
N GLN A 307 0.52 -19.28 -4.48
CA GLN A 307 -0.05 -18.86 -3.20
C GLN A 307 0.48 -19.72 -2.06
N GLN A 308 0.40 -21.04 -2.22
CA GLN A 308 0.84 -22.01 -1.22
C GLN A 308 2.37 -22.02 -1.09
N ASP A 309 3.09 -21.99 -2.21
CA ASP A 309 4.55 -21.95 -2.23
C ASP A 309 5.13 -20.74 -1.48
N THR A 310 4.52 -19.56 -1.66
CA THR A 310 4.98 -18.32 -1.02
C THR A 310 4.88 -18.43 0.50
N LEU A 311 3.71 -18.85 1.00
CA LEU A 311 3.48 -19.00 2.43
C LEU A 311 4.29 -20.16 3.03
N ALA A 312 4.41 -21.28 2.33
CA ALA A 312 5.20 -22.43 2.78
C ALA A 312 6.69 -22.09 2.89
N LYS A 313 7.24 -21.35 1.91
CA LYS A 313 8.63 -20.84 1.98
C LYS A 313 8.82 -19.88 3.15
N ARG A 314 7.85 -18.98 3.42
CA ARG A 314 7.92 -18.08 4.57
C ARG A 314 7.93 -18.85 5.89
N ALA A 315 7.03 -19.83 6.04
CA ALA A 315 6.95 -20.67 7.23
C ALA A 315 8.25 -21.47 7.48
N SER A 316 8.93 -21.88 6.40
CA SER A 316 10.17 -22.67 6.45
C SER A 316 11.46 -21.86 6.71
N ARG A 317 11.40 -20.52 6.65
CA ARG A 317 12.60 -19.64 6.72
C ARG A 317 13.21 -19.49 8.11
N ASP A 318 12.44 -19.69 9.17
CA ASP A 318 12.87 -19.38 10.54
C ASP A 318 13.67 -20.51 11.21
N GLY A 319 14.15 -21.53 10.47
CA GLY A 319 15.17 -22.50 10.89
C GLY A 319 14.81 -23.48 12.01
N ASP A 320 13.83 -23.14 12.84
CA ASP A 320 13.32 -23.94 13.94
C ASP A 320 11.89 -24.36 13.62
N GLY A 321 11.74 -25.54 13.01
CA GLY A 321 10.57 -26.43 13.07
C GLY A 321 9.18 -25.85 13.32
N LYS A 322 8.77 -24.75 12.66
CA LYS A 322 7.38 -24.30 12.70
C LYS A 322 6.55 -25.27 11.86
N THR A 323 5.77 -26.10 12.54
CA THR A 323 4.76 -26.94 11.92
C THR A 323 3.81 -26.04 11.12
N VAL A 324 3.66 -26.36 9.84
CA VAL A 324 2.65 -25.74 8.99
C VAL A 324 1.35 -26.52 9.18
N TYR A 325 0.21 -25.85 9.25
CA TYR A 325 -1.08 -26.48 9.48
C TYR A 325 -2.02 -26.23 8.29
N GLU A 326 -2.82 -27.23 7.95
CA GLU A 326 -3.96 -27.06 7.04
C GLU A 326 -5.06 -26.28 7.75
N LEU A 327 -5.49 -25.19 7.13
CA LEU A 327 -6.59 -24.38 7.64
C LEU A 327 -7.87 -24.69 6.88
N PRO A 328 -8.94 -25.13 7.57
CA PRO A 328 -10.22 -25.36 6.92
C PRO A 328 -10.88 -24.02 6.56
N GLU A 329 -11.73 -24.00 5.53
CA GLU A 329 -12.37 -22.77 5.06
C GLU A 329 -13.28 -22.11 6.12
N ASP A 330 -13.84 -22.90 7.03
CA ASP A 330 -14.76 -22.47 8.09
C ASP A 330 -14.06 -22.05 9.39
N VAL A 331 -12.72 -22.08 9.44
CA VAL A 331 -11.95 -21.64 10.61
C VAL A 331 -12.36 -20.22 11.01
N THR A 332 -12.67 -20.02 12.29
CA THR A 332 -13.02 -18.70 12.80
C THR A 332 -11.78 -17.88 13.11
N TYR A 333 -11.90 -16.56 12.99
CA TYR A 333 -10.82 -15.65 13.39
C TYR A 333 -10.39 -15.83 14.86
N LYS A 334 -11.32 -16.23 15.74
CA LYS A 334 -11.04 -16.44 17.16
C LYS A 334 -10.16 -17.66 17.40
N GLU A 335 -10.48 -18.78 16.74
CA GLU A 335 -9.68 -20.01 16.81
C GLU A 335 -8.29 -19.77 16.21
N TRP A 336 -8.24 -19.18 15.01
CA TRP A 336 -7.00 -18.84 14.35
C TRP A 336 -6.09 -17.97 15.23
N LYS A 337 -6.64 -16.90 15.82
CA LYS A 337 -5.86 -15.99 16.68
C LYS A 337 -5.33 -16.71 17.92
N LYS A 338 -6.16 -17.54 18.56
CA LYS A 338 -5.75 -18.30 19.76
C LYS A 338 -4.60 -19.26 19.45
N GLY A 339 -4.67 -19.97 18.32
CA GLY A 339 -3.58 -20.84 17.86
C GLY A 339 -2.34 -20.05 17.43
N PHE A 340 -2.43 -19.30 16.34
CA PHE A 340 -1.26 -18.80 15.59
C PHE A 340 -0.71 -17.44 16.04
N VAL A 341 -1.41 -16.72 16.93
CA VAL A 341 -0.94 -15.44 17.50
C VAL A 341 -0.65 -15.56 18.98
N GLU A 342 -1.54 -16.23 19.72
CA GLU A 342 -1.40 -16.40 21.17
C GLU A 342 -0.58 -17.63 21.56
N GLY A 343 -0.34 -18.56 20.61
CA GLY A 343 0.50 -19.72 20.80
C GLY A 343 -0.17 -20.83 21.62
N ASP A 344 -1.49 -20.95 21.54
CA ASP A 344 -2.24 -22.01 22.22
C ASP A 344 -2.11 -23.34 21.46
N GLU A 345 -1.26 -24.22 21.97
CA GLU A 345 -0.97 -25.51 21.34
C GLU A 345 -2.18 -26.44 21.29
N GLU A 346 -3.08 -26.40 22.28
CA GLU A 346 -4.30 -27.24 22.27
C GLU A 346 -5.20 -26.87 21.08
N VAL A 347 -5.31 -25.57 20.77
CA VAL A 347 -6.04 -25.10 19.58
C VAL A 347 -5.28 -25.46 18.30
N LYS A 348 -3.95 -25.34 18.27
CA LYS A 348 -3.16 -25.71 17.08
C LYS A 348 -3.29 -27.19 16.74
N GLU A 349 -3.28 -28.07 17.74
CA GLU A 349 -3.45 -29.52 17.57
C GLU A 349 -4.81 -29.92 16.99
N THR A 350 -5.81 -29.02 17.01
CA THR A 350 -7.08 -29.25 16.31
C THR A 350 -6.96 -29.11 14.79
N PHE A 351 -5.91 -28.44 14.29
CA PHE A 351 -5.62 -28.32 12.87
C PHE A 351 -4.68 -29.44 12.41
N MET A 352 -4.83 -29.89 11.16
CA MET A 352 -4.02 -30.97 10.62
C MET A 352 -2.61 -30.48 10.30
N PRO A 353 -1.54 -31.05 10.90
CA PRO A 353 -0.17 -30.67 10.57
C PRO A 353 0.19 -31.16 9.16
N MET A 354 0.79 -30.27 8.38
CA MET A 354 1.18 -30.52 7.00
C MET A 354 2.62 -31.04 6.93
N ASN A 355 2.85 -32.05 6.09
CA ASN A 355 4.19 -32.57 5.87
C ASN A 355 4.99 -31.63 4.94
N LEU A 356 5.91 -30.85 5.53
CA LEU A 356 6.81 -29.91 4.83
C LEU A 356 7.62 -30.54 3.69
N GLN A 357 7.83 -31.87 3.69
CA GLN A 357 8.54 -32.58 2.63
C GLN A 357 7.80 -32.53 1.27
N PHE A 358 6.48 -32.36 1.29
CA PHE A 358 5.67 -32.15 0.09
C PHE A 358 5.95 -30.79 -0.58
N PHE A 359 6.20 -29.74 0.22
CA PHE A 359 6.59 -28.40 -0.28
C PHE A 359 8.08 -28.30 -0.59
N ALA A 360 8.95 -29.03 0.14
CA ALA A 360 10.38 -29.09 -0.15
C ALA A 360 10.68 -29.72 -1.52
N ASN A 361 9.87 -30.67 -1.98
CA ASN A 361 9.99 -31.23 -3.34
C ASN A 361 9.63 -30.20 -4.44
N HIS A 362 8.78 -29.20 -4.14
CA HIS A 362 8.55 -28.03 -5.02
C HIS A 362 9.70 -27.00 -4.95
N VAL A 363 10.53 -27.05 -3.89
CA VAL A 363 11.77 -26.27 -3.77
C VAL A 363 12.95 -26.95 -4.49
N GLU A 364 13.00 -28.27 -4.59
CA GLU A 364 13.93 -28.95 -5.51
C GLU A 364 13.64 -28.61 -6.97
N ASP A 365 12.37 -28.41 -7.32
CA ASP A 365 11.98 -27.86 -8.62
C ASP A 365 12.31 -26.35 -8.77
N ASN A 366 12.81 -25.67 -7.72
CA ASN A 366 13.45 -24.35 -7.84
C ASN A 366 14.97 -24.45 -8.05
N LYS A 367 15.63 -25.54 -7.64
CA LYS A 367 17.04 -25.80 -8.01
C LYS A 367 17.17 -26.07 -9.51
N SER A 368 16.17 -26.68 -10.15
CA SER A 368 16.07 -26.80 -11.63
C SER A 368 15.72 -25.47 -12.34
N ARG A 369 15.54 -24.37 -11.59
CA ARG A 369 15.22 -23.04 -12.14
C ARG A 369 16.39 -22.05 -12.03
N GLU A 370 17.55 -22.50 -11.56
CA GLU A 370 18.75 -21.66 -11.57
C GLU A 370 19.38 -21.61 -12.96
N ALA A 371 19.89 -20.42 -13.33
CA ALA A 371 20.71 -20.25 -14.51
C ALA A 371 22.12 -20.79 -14.21
N VAL A 372 22.53 -21.83 -14.92
CA VAL A 372 23.89 -22.38 -14.85
C VAL A 372 24.69 -21.82 -16.01
N ASP A 373 25.87 -21.27 -15.69
CA ASP A 373 26.85 -20.90 -16.70
C ASP A 373 27.52 -22.17 -17.22
N VAL A 374 27.23 -22.51 -18.48
CA VAL A 374 27.72 -23.72 -19.15
C VAL A 374 28.68 -23.35 -20.29
N THR A 375 29.23 -22.14 -20.29
CA THR A 375 30.08 -21.63 -21.38
C THR A 375 31.29 -22.53 -21.62
N GLU A 376 32.02 -22.90 -20.56
CA GLU A 376 33.20 -23.75 -20.68
C GLU A 376 32.86 -25.16 -21.16
N GLU A 377 31.76 -25.74 -20.65
CA GLU A 377 31.29 -27.07 -21.07
C GLU A 377 30.95 -27.11 -22.57
N PHE A 378 30.25 -26.10 -23.06
CA PHE A 378 29.92 -25.99 -24.48
C PHE A 378 31.16 -25.79 -25.35
N LEU A 379 32.13 -24.98 -24.90
CA LEU A 379 33.37 -24.76 -25.64
C LEU A 379 34.28 -26.00 -25.66
N LEU A 380 34.29 -26.79 -24.59
CA LEU A 380 35.06 -28.05 -24.54
C LEU A 380 34.50 -29.11 -25.48
N ASN A 381 33.18 -29.16 -25.63
CA ASN A 381 32.49 -30.12 -26.51
C ASN A 381 32.23 -29.57 -27.92
N ALA A 382 32.70 -28.35 -28.22
CA ALA A 382 32.47 -27.70 -29.49
C ALA A 382 33.10 -28.48 -30.64
N THR A 383 32.44 -28.46 -31.80
CA THR A 383 32.96 -29.00 -33.06
C THR A 383 32.98 -27.93 -34.15
N PRO A 384 33.83 -26.89 -34.01
CA PRO A 384 33.86 -25.75 -34.94
C PRO A 384 33.98 -26.16 -36.39
N ASN A 385 33.22 -25.52 -37.29
CA ASN A 385 33.28 -25.78 -38.75
C ASN A 385 32.94 -27.25 -39.09
N SER A 386 32.07 -27.89 -38.30
CA SER A 386 31.68 -29.29 -38.51
C SER A 386 30.64 -29.45 -39.61
N HIS A 387 29.83 -28.42 -39.87
CA HIS A 387 28.70 -28.51 -40.80
C HIS A 387 28.55 -27.24 -41.64
N GLU A 388 28.06 -27.39 -42.86
CA GLU A 388 27.60 -26.24 -43.63
C GLU A 388 26.21 -25.79 -43.15
N ILE A 389 26.02 -24.48 -42.98
CA ILE A 389 24.71 -23.91 -42.64
C ILE A 389 23.79 -23.99 -43.86
N LYS A 390 22.69 -24.72 -43.70
CA LYS A 390 21.71 -25.01 -44.77
C LYS A 390 20.43 -24.19 -44.60
N ASP A 391 19.67 -24.07 -45.67
CA ASP A 391 18.31 -23.55 -45.62
C ASP A 391 17.33 -24.68 -45.32
N LEU A 392 16.38 -24.43 -44.41
CA LEU A 392 15.32 -25.39 -44.12
C LEU A 392 14.22 -25.25 -45.19
N MET A 393 14.09 -26.26 -46.05
CA MET A 393 13.14 -26.21 -47.18
C MET A 393 11.72 -26.62 -46.78
N GLU A 394 11.56 -27.30 -45.64
CA GLU A 394 10.28 -27.78 -45.12
C GLU A 394 10.22 -27.57 -43.61
N TYR A 395 9.16 -26.95 -43.10
CA TYR A 395 8.97 -26.69 -41.67
C TYR A 395 7.67 -27.33 -41.19
N GLU A 396 7.74 -28.13 -40.13
CA GLU A 396 6.56 -28.74 -39.51
C GLU A 396 6.07 -27.89 -38.33
N TYR A 397 4.78 -27.57 -38.34
CA TYR A 397 4.11 -26.86 -37.25
C TYR A 397 2.73 -27.46 -37.02
N ASP A 398 2.46 -27.91 -35.79
CA ASP A 398 1.18 -28.50 -35.36
C ASP A 398 0.70 -29.65 -36.25
N GLY A 399 1.63 -30.54 -36.66
CA GLY A 399 1.37 -31.69 -37.52
C GLY A 399 1.12 -31.34 -39.00
N GLN A 400 1.33 -30.09 -39.40
CA GLN A 400 1.26 -29.64 -40.78
C GLN A 400 2.64 -29.22 -41.31
N THR A 401 2.98 -29.67 -42.51
CA THR A 401 4.24 -29.33 -43.19
C THR A 401 4.06 -28.13 -44.12
N TYR A 402 4.98 -27.17 -44.03
CA TYR A 402 5.05 -25.96 -44.83
C TYR A 402 6.33 -25.96 -45.67
N CYS A 403 6.19 -26.13 -46.99
CA CYS A 403 7.32 -26.14 -47.92
C CYS A 403 7.60 -24.74 -48.48
N VAL A 404 8.88 -24.39 -48.66
CA VAL A 404 9.30 -23.12 -49.27
C VAL A 404 8.77 -23.02 -50.70
N ASP A 405 7.89 -22.04 -50.95
CA ASP A 405 7.23 -21.80 -52.24
C ASP A 405 7.54 -20.40 -52.81
N ASN A 406 8.33 -19.60 -52.08
CA ASN A 406 8.64 -18.19 -52.36
C ASN A 406 7.40 -17.27 -52.42
N HIS A 407 6.24 -17.71 -51.92
CA HIS A 407 5.00 -16.94 -51.89
C HIS A 407 4.42 -16.80 -50.47
N LEU A 408 4.04 -17.90 -49.82
CA LEU A 408 3.56 -17.90 -48.43
C LEU A 408 4.65 -18.37 -47.45
N VAL A 409 5.64 -19.12 -47.93
CA VAL A 409 6.77 -19.63 -47.15
C VAL A 409 8.06 -19.19 -47.85
N LYS A 410 8.83 -18.32 -47.20
CA LYS A 410 9.99 -17.64 -47.82
C LYS A 410 11.23 -17.72 -46.96
N LEU A 411 12.39 -17.88 -47.60
CA LEU A 411 13.70 -17.68 -46.99
C LEU A 411 13.99 -16.17 -46.90
N ASP A 412 13.33 -15.50 -45.95
CA ASP A 412 13.38 -14.05 -45.74
C ASP A 412 14.15 -13.70 -44.45
N TYR A 413 15.36 -14.22 -44.34
CA TYR A 413 16.30 -13.89 -43.27
C TYR A 413 17.32 -12.85 -43.75
N SER A 414 17.80 -12.04 -42.83
CA SER A 414 18.78 -10.99 -43.07
C SER A 414 20.21 -11.53 -43.17
N LYS A 415 21.10 -10.75 -43.79
CA LYS A 415 22.55 -11.01 -43.77
C LYS A 415 23.11 -11.03 -42.35
N TYR A 416 22.47 -10.30 -41.44
CA TYR A 416 22.89 -10.21 -40.05
C TYR A 416 22.57 -11.51 -39.30
N GLU A 417 21.35 -12.05 -39.45
CA GLU A 417 20.99 -13.37 -38.91
C GLU A 417 21.93 -14.46 -39.45
N ARG A 418 22.20 -14.45 -40.76
CA ARG A 418 23.16 -15.40 -41.36
C ARG A 418 24.55 -15.30 -40.71
N ARG A 419 25.03 -14.09 -40.44
CA ARG A 419 26.33 -13.88 -39.80
C ARG A 419 26.36 -14.36 -38.36
N ILE A 420 25.26 -14.28 -37.62
CA ILE A 420 25.16 -14.85 -36.27
C ILE A 420 25.13 -16.38 -36.32
N ALA A 421 24.45 -16.97 -37.31
CA ALA A 421 24.52 -18.40 -37.55
C ALA A 421 25.97 -18.86 -37.83
N ASP A 422 26.72 -18.11 -38.65
CA ASP A 422 28.15 -18.37 -38.89
C ASP A 422 28.95 -18.31 -37.58
N VAL A 423 28.65 -17.38 -36.65
CA VAL A 423 29.33 -17.31 -35.35
C VAL A 423 29.08 -18.58 -34.53
N ILE A 424 27.87 -19.11 -34.55
CA ILE A 424 27.52 -20.32 -33.79
C ILE A 424 28.22 -21.54 -34.38
N GLU A 425 28.11 -21.76 -35.70
CA GLU A 425 28.72 -22.90 -36.38
C GLU A 425 30.26 -22.86 -36.27
N ASN A 426 30.89 -21.71 -36.51
CA ASN A 426 32.34 -21.55 -36.44
C ASN A 426 32.91 -21.63 -35.01
N THR A 427 32.06 -21.52 -33.97
CA THR A 427 32.52 -21.50 -32.56
C THR A 427 32.12 -22.77 -31.81
N LEU A 428 30.87 -23.21 -31.97
CA LEU A 428 30.29 -24.35 -31.24
C LEU A 428 30.09 -25.57 -32.15
N GLY A 429 29.91 -25.36 -33.45
CA GLY A 429 29.59 -26.42 -34.39
C GLY A 429 28.15 -26.89 -34.33
N GLY A 430 27.90 -28.06 -34.90
CA GLY A 430 26.59 -28.69 -34.95
C GLY A 430 25.78 -28.32 -36.20
N GLU A 431 24.77 -29.14 -36.50
CA GLU A 431 23.88 -28.93 -37.62
C GLU A 431 22.98 -27.72 -37.37
N LEU A 432 23.03 -26.75 -38.28
CA LEU A 432 22.31 -25.49 -38.18
C LEU A 432 21.57 -25.19 -39.49
N PHE A 433 20.27 -24.96 -39.38
CA PHE A 433 19.42 -24.54 -40.48
C PHE A 433 18.87 -23.13 -40.29
N MET A 434 18.85 -22.35 -41.36
CA MET A 434 18.10 -21.09 -41.46
C MET A 434 16.63 -21.40 -41.71
N VAL A 435 15.72 -20.91 -40.86
CA VAL A 435 14.30 -21.27 -40.90
C VAL A 435 13.51 -20.27 -41.75
N PRO A 436 12.63 -20.73 -42.67
CA PRO A 436 11.82 -19.84 -43.50
C PRO A 436 10.72 -19.16 -42.69
N ARG A 437 10.29 -17.98 -43.14
CA ARG A 437 9.15 -17.24 -42.58
C ARG A 437 7.85 -17.70 -43.23
N ILE A 438 6.81 -17.89 -42.42
CA ILE A 438 5.48 -18.36 -42.86
C ILE A 438 4.47 -17.22 -42.74
N GLN A 439 4.00 -16.70 -43.87
CA GLN A 439 3.06 -15.59 -43.97
C GLN A 439 1.64 -16.09 -44.28
N THR A 440 1.04 -16.82 -43.33
CA THR A 440 -0.35 -17.31 -43.45
C THR A 440 -1.31 -16.50 -42.59
N LYS A 441 -2.62 -16.67 -42.81
CA LYS A 441 -3.67 -16.06 -41.97
C LYS A 441 -3.61 -16.49 -40.50
N GLN A 442 -2.92 -17.59 -40.20
CA GLN A 442 -2.75 -18.11 -38.84
C GLN A 442 -1.60 -17.44 -38.06
N ASN A 443 -0.84 -16.53 -38.70
CA ASN A 443 0.25 -15.77 -38.07
C ASN A 443 1.25 -16.66 -37.29
N ILE A 444 1.76 -17.69 -37.97
CA ILE A 444 2.67 -18.69 -37.39
C ILE A 444 4.02 -18.04 -37.11
N LYS A 445 4.49 -18.14 -35.86
CA LYS A 445 5.81 -17.64 -35.45
C LYS A 445 6.85 -18.73 -35.62
N THR A 446 7.74 -18.56 -36.59
CA THR A 446 8.90 -19.43 -36.83
C THR A 446 10.12 -18.91 -36.09
N PRO A 447 10.97 -19.77 -35.50
CA PRO A 447 12.28 -19.34 -34.99
C PRO A 447 13.17 -18.83 -36.15
N ASP A 448 14.34 -18.28 -35.80
CA ASP A 448 15.32 -17.86 -36.80
C ASP A 448 16.19 -19.02 -37.27
N TYR A 449 16.52 -19.92 -36.33
CA TYR A 449 17.36 -21.08 -36.57
C TYR A 449 16.76 -22.35 -36.00
N LEU A 450 17.14 -23.46 -36.61
CA LEU A 450 17.05 -24.79 -36.03
C LEU A 450 18.49 -25.28 -35.82
N TRP A 451 18.96 -25.35 -34.58
CA TRP A 451 20.33 -25.73 -34.24
C TRP A 451 20.32 -27.00 -33.40
N GLU A 452 20.90 -28.09 -33.90
CA GLU A 452 20.83 -29.43 -33.29
C GLU A 452 19.38 -29.86 -32.99
N GLY A 453 18.44 -29.49 -33.86
CA GLY A 453 17.00 -29.73 -33.68
C GLY A 453 16.30 -28.81 -32.68
N GLU A 454 17.01 -27.90 -32.00
CA GLU A 454 16.42 -26.91 -31.11
C GLU A 454 15.98 -25.65 -31.86
N ARG A 455 14.82 -25.10 -31.47
CA ARG A 455 14.30 -23.83 -32.02
C ARG A 455 14.99 -22.66 -31.33
N VAL A 456 15.75 -21.89 -32.11
CA VAL A 456 16.56 -20.76 -31.61
C VAL A 456 16.15 -19.45 -32.28
N ASP A 457 15.99 -18.40 -31.49
CA ASP A 457 15.60 -17.08 -31.98
C ASP A 457 16.60 -15.99 -31.52
N LEU A 458 16.92 -15.07 -32.43
CA LEU A 458 17.88 -13.99 -32.25
C LEU A 458 17.18 -12.72 -31.76
N LYS A 459 17.69 -12.18 -30.65
CA LYS A 459 17.29 -10.90 -30.10
C LYS A 459 18.46 -9.92 -30.16
N THR A 460 18.21 -8.75 -30.72
CA THR A 460 19.15 -7.63 -30.65
C THR A 460 18.80 -6.73 -29.47
N THR A 461 19.81 -6.26 -28.76
CA THR A 461 19.63 -5.18 -27.78
C THR A 461 19.39 -3.86 -28.51
N ASN A 462 18.17 -3.34 -28.39
CA ASN A 462 17.81 -2.01 -28.88
C ASN A 462 18.11 -0.96 -27.79
N ASP A 463 17.79 0.31 -28.04
CA ASP A 463 17.88 1.44 -27.09
C ASP A 463 17.05 1.31 -25.79
N ASP A 464 16.51 0.13 -25.49
CA ASP A 464 15.66 -0.20 -24.35
C ASP A 464 16.50 -0.19 -23.06
N THR A 465 16.02 0.55 -22.06
CA THR A 465 16.67 0.72 -20.75
C THR A 465 15.84 0.12 -19.61
N SER A 466 14.87 -0.74 -19.92
CA SER A 466 14.04 -1.39 -18.91
C SER A 466 14.85 -2.35 -18.03
N ASP A 467 14.66 -2.27 -16.72
CA ASP A 467 15.25 -3.20 -15.75
C ASP A 467 14.82 -4.67 -15.96
N ASN A 468 13.79 -4.93 -16.79
CA ASN A 468 13.26 -6.27 -17.11
C ASN A 468 13.45 -6.64 -18.60
N TYR A 469 14.46 -6.06 -19.27
CA TYR A 469 14.69 -6.25 -20.70
C TYR A 469 14.74 -7.72 -21.12
N ILE A 470 15.60 -8.55 -20.49
CA ILE A 470 15.74 -9.98 -20.85
C ILE A 470 14.40 -10.70 -20.70
N PHE A 471 13.72 -10.50 -19.57
CA PHE A 471 12.44 -11.15 -19.28
C PHE A 471 11.37 -10.84 -20.34
N ASN A 472 11.23 -9.56 -20.72
CA ASN A 472 10.26 -9.13 -21.72
C ASN A 472 10.51 -9.75 -23.10
N ARG A 473 11.79 -9.85 -23.50
CA ARG A 473 12.18 -10.47 -24.76
C ARG A 473 11.96 -11.97 -24.76
N CYS A 474 12.28 -12.64 -23.65
CA CYS A 474 11.99 -14.06 -23.46
C CYS A 474 10.49 -14.33 -23.56
N LYS A 475 9.65 -13.56 -22.86
CA LYS A 475 8.19 -13.69 -22.91
C LYS A 475 7.63 -13.60 -24.34
N GLY A 476 8.20 -12.71 -25.16
CA GLY A 476 7.77 -12.54 -26.56
C GLY A 476 8.05 -13.74 -27.47
N ALA A 477 9.04 -14.56 -27.11
CA ALA A 477 9.45 -15.77 -27.85
C ALA A 477 8.63 -17.02 -27.48
N LYS A 478 7.64 -16.89 -26.59
CA LYS A 478 6.74 -18.00 -26.21
C LYS A 478 6.12 -18.63 -27.46
N GLU A 479 6.12 -19.96 -27.50
CA GLU A 479 5.69 -20.84 -28.63
C GLU A 479 6.61 -20.85 -29.86
N GLN A 480 7.47 -19.83 -30.04
CA GLN A 480 8.38 -19.68 -31.18
C GLN A 480 9.70 -20.42 -30.98
N ALA A 481 10.33 -20.27 -29.82
CA ALA A 481 11.67 -20.80 -29.53
C ALA A 481 11.82 -21.21 -28.06
N THR A 482 12.69 -22.17 -27.81
CA THR A 482 13.10 -22.60 -26.45
C THR A 482 14.51 -22.12 -26.11
N SER A 483 15.27 -21.68 -27.11
CA SER A 483 16.62 -21.13 -26.95
C SER A 483 16.68 -19.73 -27.55
N LEU A 484 17.43 -18.81 -26.93
CA LEU A 484 17.58 -17.44 -27.42
C LEU A 484 19.04 -17.04 -27.53
N ILE A 485 19.34 -16.26 -28.57
CA ILE A 485 20.65 -15.60 -28.73
C ILE A 485 20.43 -14.11 -28.51
N PHE A 486 21.17 -13.51 -27.59
CA PHE A 486 21.19 -12.07 -27.39
C PHE A 486 22.49 -11.51 -27.94
N ASP A 487 22.41 -10.73 -29.03
CA ASP A 487 23.53 -9.89 -29.44
C ASP A 487 23.46 -8.58 -28.64
N ILE A 488 24.45 -8.40 -27.77
CA ILE A 488 24.55 -7.29 -26.83
C ILE A 488 25.57 -6.23 -27.25
N THR A 489 26.09 -6.32 -28.48
CA THR A 489 27.15 -5.44 -29.00
C THR A 489 26.83 -3.95 -28.84
N ASN A 490 25.55 -3.57 -28.96
CA ASN A 490 25.08 -2.19 -28.84
C ASN A 490 24.15 -2.00 -27.63
N SER A 491 24.27 -2.84 -26.60
CA SER A 491 23.43 -2.76 -25.40
C SER A 491 23.73 -1.52 -24.57
N LYS A 492 22.68 -0.89 -24.00
CA LYS A 492 22.82 0.13 -22.95
C LYS A 492 23.02 -0.47 -21.55
N HIS A 493 22.59 -1.72 -21.37
CA HIS A 493 22.85 -2.47 -20.15
C HIS A 493 24.28 -3.01 -20.16
N THR A 494 24.90 -3.01 -18.99
CA THR A 494 26.17 -3.71 -18.74
C THR A 494 25.97 -5.23 -18.83
N LYS A 495 27.06 -5.97 -19.03
CA LYS A 495 27.01 -7.44 -19.11
C LYS A 495 26.50 -8.04 -17.81
N GLU A 496 26.97 -7.50 -16.69
CA GLU A 496 26.61 -7.93 -15.35
C GLU A 496 25.10 -7.76 -15.10
N GLU A 497 24.51 -6.62 -15.51
CA GLU A 497 23.07 -6.40 -15.42
C GLU A 497 22.27 -7.42 -16.24
N LEU A 498 22.69 -7.69 -17.48
CA LEU A 498 22.01 -8.67 -18.34
C LEU A 498 22.12 -10.08 -17.79
N TYR A 499 23.24 -10.43 -17.16
CA TYR A 499 23.42 -11.73 -16.52
C TYR A 499 22.56 -11.87 -15.27
N GLU A 500 22.43 -10.84 -14.44
CA GLU A 500 21.52 -10.87 -13.28
C GLU A 500 20.06 -10.92 -13.72
N GLN A 501 19.66 -10.11 -14.72
CA GLN A 501 18.33 -10.22 -15.32
C GLN A 501 18.06 -11.61 -15.89
N THR A 502 19.07 -12.28 -16.44
CA THR A 502 18.95 -13.66 -16.95
C THR A 502 18.71 -14.64 -15.80
N LYS A 503 19.46 -14.52 -14.70
CA LYS A 503 19.24 -15.36 -13.50
C LYS A 503 17.84 -15.18 -12.93
N ASP A 504 17.36 -13.94 -12.84
CA ASP A 504 16.01 -13.64 -12.36
C ASP A 504 14.94 -14.13 -13.34
N MET A 505 15.19 -14.03 -14.65
CA MET A 505 14.32 -14.61 -15.68
C MET A 505 14.23 -16.13 -15.56
N TYR A 506 15.33 -16.84 -15.33
CA TYR A 506 15.30 -18.29 -15.16
C TYR A 506 14.49 -18.72 -13.93
N ARG A 507 14.47 -17.91 -12.86
CA ARG A 507 13.61 -18.13 -11.68
C ARG A 507 12.13 -17.92 -11.97
N SER A 508 11.77 -17.25 -13.07
CA SER A 508 10.37 -16.99 -13.42
C SER A 508 9.69 -18.16 -14.11
N ASN A 509 8.50 -18.52 -13.63
CA ASN A 509 7.64 -19.52 -14.27
C ASN A 509 7.16 -19.08 -15.66
N ARG A 510 7.08 -17.76 -15.91
CA ARG A 510 6.60 -17.20 -17.17
C ARG A 510 7.52 -17.49 -18.35
N THR A 511 8.77 -17.83 -18.08
CA THR A 511 9.83 -18.12 -19.05
C THR A 511 10.41 -19.53 -18.86
N LYS A 512 9.64 -20.44 -18.23
CA LYS A 512 10.04 -21.84 -18.01
C LYS A 512 10.34 -22.62 -19.29
N PHE A 513 9.76 -22.18 -20.40
CA PHE A 513 9.98 -22.77 -21.73
C PHE A 513 11.32 -22.37 -22.36
N ILE A 514 12.05 -21.43 -21.74
CA ILE A 514 13.41 -21.07 -22.16
C ILE A 514 14.38 -22.02 -21.47
N ASP A 515 15.09 -22.79 -22.28
CA ASP A 515 16.09 -23.75 -21.89
C ASP A 515 17.47 -23.09 -21.85
N LYS A 516 17.82 -22.33 -22.90
CA LYS A 516 19.19 -21.85 -23.12
C LYS A 516 19.23 -20.40 -23.62
N ILE A 517 20.17 -19.62 -23.10
CA ILE A 517 20.46 -18.27 -23.55
C ILE A 517 21.94 -18.16 -23.91
N ILE A 518 22.22 -17.67 -25.12
CA ILE A 518 23.57 -17.44 -25.64
C ILE A 518 23.78 -15.95 -25.80
N PHE A 519 24.81 -15.41 -25.16
CA PHE A 519 25.21 -14.02 -25.33
C PHE A 519 26.32 -13.90 -26.36
N VAL A 520 26.12 -13.01 -27.32
CA VAL A 520 27.08 -12.67 -28.37
C VAL A 520 27.45 -11.18 -28.24
N GLU A 521 28.74 -10.87 -28.31
CA GLU A 521 29.26 -9.51 -28.33
C GLU A 521 30.35 -9.42 -29.40
N ASN A 522 30.23 -8.46 -30.31
CA ASN A 522 31.16 -8.26 -31.43
C ASN A 522 31.43 -9.54 -32.23
N TYR A 523 30.37 -10.30 -32.54
CA TYR A 523 30.43 -11.60 -33.24
C TYR A 523 31.27 -12.67 -32.52
N LYS A 524 31.30 -12.62 -31.19
CA LYS A 524 31.90 -13.66 -30.35
C LYS A 524 30.93 -14.10 -29.27
N ILE A 525 30.86 -15.41 -29.04
CA ILE A 525 30.10 -15.95 -27.91
C ILE A 525 30.87 -15.64 -26.64
N ILE A 526 30.20 -14.99 -25.68
CA ILE A 526 30.82 -14.52 -24.43
C ILE A 526 30.27 -15.25 -23.19
N LYS A 527 29.04 -15.77 -23.27
CA LYS A 527 28.37 -16.44 -22.15
C LYS A 527 27.26 -17.34 -22.65
N ILE A 528 27.10 -18.51 -22.06
CA ILE A 528 26.00 -19.42 -22.30
C ILE A 528 25.39 -19.80 -20.96
N PHE A 529 24.11 -19.47 -20.78
CA PHE A 529 23.32 -19.93 -19.64
C PHE A 529 22.38 -21.04 -20.08
N LYS A 530 22.23 -22.04 -19.22
CA LYS A 530 21.24 -23.11 -19.37
C LYS A 530 20.43 -23.26 -18.08
N ARG A 531 19.15 -23.60 -18.22
CA ARG A 531 18.30 -24.03 -17.11
C ARG A 531 18.83 -25.34 -16.54
N LYS A 532 18.97 -25.40 -15.21
CA LYS A 532 19.52 -26.56 -14.49
C LYS A 532 18.65 -27.80 -14.55
#